data_AF-A0A1P8UQI1-F1
#
_entry.id   AF-A0A1P8UQI1-F1
#
_cell.length_a   1.000
_cell.length_b   1.000
_cell.length_c   1.000
_cell.angle_alpha   90.00
_cell.angle_beta   90.00
_cell.angle_gamma   90.00
#
_symmetry.space_group_name_H-M   'P 1'
#
loop_
_entity.id
_entity.type
_entity.pdbx_description
1 polymer ?
#
loop_
_entity_poly.entity_id
_entity_poly.type
_entity_poly.pdbx_seq_one_letter_code
_entity_poly.pdbx_strand_id
1 'polypeptide(L)' 'MLRAANTGVSAVIDGAGRVLQSLPLGEAGYLDARLPPPLRVTPYSRMGDLPALGLLFVLAIAAFLRRGRNSIDGPAATT' A
#
# COMPACT_ATOMS: atom_id res chain seq x y z
N MET A 1 3.66 7.62 -14.59
CA MET A 1 2.89 8.70 -13.94
C MET A 1 3.50 10.03 -14.34
N LEU A 2 2.68 11.01 -14.72
CA LEU A 2 3.09 12.40 -14.85
C LEU A 2 2.55 13.17 -13.65
N ARG A 3 3.44 13.85 -12.92
CA ARG A 3 3.07 14.72 -11.81
C ARG A 3 3.34 16.16 -12.19
N ALA A 4 2.30 16.98 -12.23
CA ALA A 4 2.40 18.42 -12.43
C ALA A 4 1.96 19.14 -11.15
N ALA A 5 2.78 20.06 -10.68
CA ALA A 5 2.50 20.90 -9.53
C ALA A 5 2.91 22.34 -9.85
N ASN A 6 2.10 23.32 -9.46
CA ASN A 6 2.34 24.73 -9.81
C ASN A 6 3.61 25.30 -9.15
N THR A 7 3.79 25.05 -7.86
CA THR A 7 5.00 25.44 -7.09
C THR A 7 5.67 24.24 -6.41
N GLY A 8 5.01 23.08 -6.48
CA GLY A 8 5.53 21.82 -5.97
C GLY A 8 6.47 21.13 -6.97
N VAL A 9 7.06 20.02 -6.56
CA VAL A 9 7.91 19.22 -7.44
C VAL A 9 7.09 18.64 -8.61
N SER A 10 7.42 19.00 -9.84
CA SER A 10 6.86 18.31 -11.02
C SER A 10 7.80 17.18 -11.43
N ALA A 11 7.27 16.03 -11.88
CA ALA A 11 8.12 14.87 -12.18
C ALA A 11 7.50 13.87 -13.17
N VAL A 12 8.37 13.17 -13.89
CA VAL A 12 8.06 12.03 -14.75
C VAL A 12 8.53 10.75 -14.06
N ILE A 13 7.60 9.83 -13.82
CA ILE A 13 7.85 8.62 -13.03
C ILE A 13 7.47 7.38 -13.85
N ASP A 14 8.38 6.40 -13.94
CA ASP A 14 8.12 5.13 -14.64
C ASP A 14 7.15 4.23 -13.83
N GLY A 15 6.71 3.12 -14.40
CA GLY A 15 5.80 2.21 -13.67
C GLY A 15 6.47 1.38 -12.58
N ALA A 16 7.80 1.43 -12.45
CA ALA A 16 8.53 0.85 -11.32
C ALA A 16 8.74 1.86 -10.17
N GLY A 17 8.22 3.08 -10.31
CA GLY A 17 8.34 4.15 -9.31
C GLY A 17 9.65 4.95 -9.39
N ARG A 18 10.45 4.78 -10.44
CA ARG A 18 11.70 5.54 -10.63
C ARG A 18 11.39 6.92 -11.19
N VAL A 19 12.03 7.94 -10.63
CA VAL A 19 11.98 9.31 -11.14
C VAL A 19 12.92 9.41 -12.34
N LEU A 20 12.38 9.69 -13.52
CA LEU A 20 13.15 9.85 -14.75
C LEU A 20 13.61 11.30 -14.94
N GLN A 21 12.75 12.25 -14.56
CA GLN A 21 13.05 13.68 -14.61
C GLN A 21 12.20 14.41 -13.57
N SER A 22 12.73 15.49 -13.01
CA SER A 22 12.02 16.33 -12.04
C SER A 22 12.35 17.81 -12.22
N LEU A 23 11.37 18.65 -11.88
CA LEU A 23 11.54 20.09 -11.69
C LEU A 23 11.46 20.37 -10.18
N PRO A 24 12.48 21.02 -9.58
CA PRO A 24 12.51 21.31 -8.15
C PRO A 24 11.36 22.19 -7.66
N LEU A 25 11.19 22.23 -6.34
CA LEU A 25 10.21 23.08 -5.69
C LEU A 25 10.51 24.57 -5.94
N GLY A 26 9.50 25.35 -6.29
CA GLY A 26 9.63 26.80 -6.44
C GLY A 26 10.44 27.26 -7.65
N GLU A 27 10.86 26.35 -8.53
CA GLU A 27 11.53 26.69 -9.78
C GLU A 27 10.54 26.74 -10.93
N ALA A 28 10.58 27.84 -11.69
CA ALA A 28 9.86 27.95 -12.95
C ALA A 28 10.62 27.20 -14.05
N GLY A 29 9.94 26.28 -14.73
CA GLY A 29 10.55 25.48 -15.78
C GLY A 29 9.54 24.55 -16.43
N TYR A 30 10.03 23.69 -17.32
CA TYR A 30 9.22 22.69 -18.01
C TYR A 30 9.96 21.35 -18.08
N LEU A 31 9.18 20.27 -18.21
CA LEU A 31 9.68 18.92 -18.41
C LEU A 31 9.24 18.44 -19.79
N ASP A 32 10.20 18.28 -20.69
CA ASP A 32 9.98 17.63 -21.98
C ASP A 32 10.66 16.25 -21.96
N ALA A 33 9.84 15.22 -21.80
CA ALA A 33 10.28 13.84 -21.66
C ALA A 33 9.39 12.91 -22.45
N ARG A 34 9.98 11.85 -23.01
CA ARG A 34 9.22 10.79 -23.66
C ARG A 34 8.39 10.03 -22.64
N LEU A 35 7.13 9.76 -22.98
CA LEU A 35 6.22 9.01 -22.13
C LEU A 35 6.75 7.57 -21.93
N PRO A 36 6.96 7.10 -20.69
CA PRO A 36 7.41 5.73 -20.44
C PRO A 36 6.35 4.72 -20.89
N PRO A 37 6.77 3.56 -21.43
CA PRO A 37 5.83 2.51 -21.81
C PRO A 37 5.09 1.97 -20.58
N PRO A 38 3.83 1.52 -20.74
CA PRO A 38 3.09 0.89 -19.66
C PRO A 38 3.75 -0.43 -19.22
N LEU A 39 3.78 -0.68 -17.92
CA LEU A 39 4.26 -1.95 -17.35
C LEU A 39 3.19 -3.05 -17.47
N ARG A 40 3.63 -4.31 -17.29
CA ARG A 40 2.71 -5.45 -17.16
C ARG A 40 1.75 -5.23 -15.98
N VAL A 41 0.52 -5.71 -16.16
CA VAL A 41 -0.50 -5.75 -15.10
C VAL A 41 0.07 -6.50 -13.89
N THR A 42 0.12 -5.84 -12.73
CA THR A 42 0.64 -6.43 -11.49
C THR A 42 -0.43 -7.32 -10.85
N PRO A 43 -0.05 -8.30 -10.00
CA PRO A 43 -1.02 -9.06 -9.21
C PRO A 43 -1.92 -8.14 -8.36
N TYR A 44 -1.35 -7.05 -7.82
CA TYR A 44 -2.10 -6.05 -7.06
C TYR A 44 -3.18 -5.37 -7.90
N SER A 45 -2.91 -5.00 -9.17
CA SER A 45 -3.96 -4.40 -10.01
C SER A 45 -5.04 -5.39 -10.44
N ARG A 46 -4.80 -6.70 -10.34
CA ARG A 46 -5.83 -7.73 -10.59
C ARG A 46 -6.69 -8.02 -9.37
N MET A 47 -6.07 -8.11 -8.19
CA MET A 47 -6.70 -8.62 -6.97
C MET A 47 -7.07 -7.50 -5.99
N GLY A 48 -6.51 -6.30 -6.15
CA GLY A 48 -6.61 -5.21 -5.19
C GLY A 48 -6.17 -5.66 -3.79
N ASP A 49 -6.95 -5.25 -2.79
CA ASP A 49 -6.67 -5.53 -1.38
C ASP A 49 -7.26 -6.88 -0.90
N LEU A 50 -7.89 -7.66 -1.77
CA LEU A 50 -8.53 -8.95 -1.41
C LEU A 50 -7.60 -9.92 -0.65
N PRO A 51 -6.32 -10.12 -1.04
CA PRO A 51 -5.43 -11.02 -0.29
C PRO A 51 -5.16 -10.54 1.14
N ALA A 52 -5.00 -9.22 1.32
CA ALA A 52 -4.77 -8.62 2.62
C ALA A 52 -6.02 -8.73 3.51
N LEU A 53 -7.20 -8.43 2.95
CA LEU A 53 -8.48 -8.57 3.65
C LEU A 53 -8.74 -10.04 4.05
N GLY A 54 -8.45 -11.00 3.15
CA GLY A 54 -8.57 -12.43 3.45
C GLY A 54 -7.66 -12.86 4.60
N LEU A 55 -6.40 -12.41 4.61
CA LEU A 55 -5.48 -12.69 5.71
C LEU A 55 -5.96 -12.08 7.03
N LEU A 56 -6.39 -10.81 7.02
CA LEU A 56 -6.92 -10.14 8.21
C LEU A 56 -8.15 -10.86 8.76
N PHE A 57 -9.04 -11.33 7.88
CA PHE A 57 -10.23 -12.08 8.27
C PHE A 57 -9.87 -13.41 8.95
N VAL A 58 -8.93 -14.16 8.39
CA VAL A 58 -8.43 -15.42 9.00
C VAL A 58 -7.80 -15.15 10.36
N LEU A 59 -6.98 -14.10 10.49
CA LEU A 59 -6.36 -13.71 11.75
C LEU A 59 -7.41 -13.29 12.79
N ALA A 60 -8.43 -12.54 12.39
CA ALA A 60 -9.54 -12.14 13.26
C ALA A 60 -10.33 -13.34 13.79
N ILE A 61 -10.65 -14.31 12.92
CA ILE A 61 -11.29 -15.57 13.32
C ILE A 61 -10.40 -16.34 14.29
N ALA A 62 -9.11 -16.50 13.99
CA ALA A 62 -8.19 -17.23 14.86
C ALA A 62 -8.07 -16.57 16.25
N ALA A 63 -8.00 -15.24 16.30
CA ALA A 63 -7.99 -14.49 17.56
C ALA A 63 -9.30 -14.68 18.35
N PHE A 64 -10.44 -14.62 17.68
CA PHE A 64 -11.75 -14.84 18.28
C PHE A 64 -11.87 -16.24 18.90
N LEU A 65 -11.46 -17.28 18.18
CA LEU A 65 -11.49 -18.67 18.67
C LEU A 65 -10.53 -18.93 19.83
N ARG A 66 -9.37 -18.25 19.88
CA ARG A 66 -8.43 -18.34 21.00
C ARG A 66 -8.98 -17.69 22.28
N ARG A 67 -9.75 -16.61 22.15
CA ARG A 67 -10.37 -15.93 23.30
C ARG A 67 -11.35 -16.84 24.05
N GLY A 68 -12.15 -17.63 23.33
CA GLY A 68 -13.08 -18.58 23.96
C GLY A 68 -12.40 -19.72 24.74
N ARG A 69 -11.16 -20.08 24.37
CA ARG A 69 -10.37 -21.13 25.05
C ARG A 69 -9.72 -20.66 26.35
N ASN A 70 -9.48 -19.36 26.49
CA ASN A 70 -8.77 -18.79 27.64
C ASN A 70 -9.69 -18.36 28.81
N SER A 71 -11.00 -18.63 28.73
CA SER A 71 -11.99 -18.20 29.75
C SER A 71 -12.52 -19.32 30.66
N ILE A 72 -11.93 -20.53 30.64
CA ILE A 72 -12.46 -21.68 31.41
C ILE A 72 -11.62 -22.01 32.67
N ASP A 73 -10.40 -21.49 32.78
CA ASP A 73 -9.55 -21.71 33.97
C ASP A 73 -9.69 -20.53 34.95
N GLY A 74 -10.84 -20.45 35.64
CA GLY A 74 -10.97 -19.66 36.86
C GLY A 74 -10.32 -20.41 38.03
N PRO A 75 -9.59 -19.75 38.96
CA PRO A 75 -8.92 -20.43 40.07
C PRO A 75 -9.97 -21.15 40.92
N ALA A 76 -9.92 -22.48 40.91
CA ALA A 76 -10.65 -23.31 41.86
C ALA A 76 -10.21 -22.87 43.27
N ALA A 77 -11.15 -22.25 43.98
CA ALA A 77 -10.96 -21.75 45.32
C ALA A 77 -10.42 -22.88 46.22
N THR A 78 -9.26 -22.63 46.80
CA THR A 78 -8.66 -23.39 47.90
C THR A 78 -9.66 -23.49 49.05
N THR A 79 -10.03 -24.71 49.42
CA THR A 79 -10.63 -25.05 50.72
C THR A 79 -9.54 -25.72 51.56
#